data_AF-F0S242-F1
#
_entry.id   AF-F0S242-F1
#
_cell.length_a   1.000
_cell.length_b   1.000
_cell.length_c   1.000
_cell.angle_alpha   90.00
_cell.angle_beta   90.00
_cell.angle_gamma   90.00
#
_symmetry.space_group_name_H-M   'P 1'
#
loop_
_entity.id
_entity.type
_entity.pdbx_description
1 polymer ?
#
loop_
_entity_poly.entity_id
_entity_poly.type
_entity_poly.pdbx_seq_one_letter_code
_entity_poly.pdbx_strand_id
1 'polypeptide(L)'
;MEKFTCDELKDALKGIIEVGEDRVKVLDEQKVRNELIDRLIYTAVFGDEGKEKECSRWLIRAIALELDIVPASIHDLYVQGMANGEIDQWFTVPAMNIRGMTYDVMRQIFKIAVEKEIGAFILEIAKSEIGYTEQRPAEYTACALAAAIKEGYKGPVFIQGDHFQFNAKKYAEDPEKELENIKALTKEAIEADFYNIDIDPSTLVDYSKPTLKEQQYFNYLNTAKMTAFIREIEPQGITVSVGGEIGHIGGKNSTPEEFEAFMEGYLESLKKYGKNIPGISKISVQTGTEHGGVPLPDGKIAEVKLDFSVLEKIGEVARKKYSMAGAVQHGASTLPDELFHKFPEVKTAEIHLATGFQNIIYDHLPEDFKQEIYSWLKTELKNEWKEGWTEEQFIYKTRKKAFGPFKKKFWDLPQDVKEKIMAELEKKFRFLFEQLNVYGTKKYIDKYIKPVKIYKRRPY
;
A
#
# COMPACT_ATOMS: atom_id res chain seq x y z
N MET A 1 -8.37 -19.05 -16.72
CA MET A 1 -7.34 -19.99 -16.21
C MET A 1 -8.01 -20.97 -15.25
N GLU A 2 -7.49 -22.18 -15.06
CA GLU A 2 -8.07 -23.16 -14.13
C GLU A 2 -7.28 -23.21 -12.81
N LYS A 3 -7.98 -23.36 -11.68
CA LYS A 3 -7.39 -23.53 -10.35
C LYS A 3 -6.79 -24.93 -10.21
N PHE A 4 -5.79 -25.09 -9.35
CA PHE A 4 -5.27 -26.39 -8.96
C PHE A 4 -6.21 -27.07 -7.95
N THR A 5 -6.48 -28.34 -8.18
CA THR A 5 -6.87 -29.26 -7.11
C THR A 5 -5.67 -29.67 -6.26
N CYS A 6 -5.91 -30.22 -5.06
CA CYS A 6 -4.85 -30.74 -4.20
C CYS A 6 -3.92 -31.77 -4.88
N ASP A 7 -4.44 -32.63 -5.76
CA ASP A 7 -3.64 -33.67 -6.43
C ASP A 7 -2.92 -33.12 -7.66
N GLU A 8 -3.56 -32.27 -8.46
CA GLU A 8 -2.90 -31.59 -9.58
C GLU A 8 -1.74 -30.70 -9.09
N LEU A 9 -1.88 -30.07 -7.92
CA LEU A 9 -0.81 -29.30 -7.32
C LEU A 9 0.42 -30.16 -7.04
N LYS A 10 0.26 -31.35 -6.46
CA LYS A 10 1.40 -32.26 -6.19
C LYS A 10 2.10 -32.66 -7.49
N ASP A 11 1.33 -32.97 -8.52
CA ASP A 11 1.89 -33.36 -9.81
C ASP A 11 2.60 -32.19 -10.51
N ALA A 12 2.02 -30.99 -10.45
CA ALA A 12 2.60 -29.77 -11.01
C ALA A 12 3.92 -29.35 -10.32
N LEU A 13 4.19 -29.80 -9.10
CA LEU A 13 5.45 -29.51 -8.41
C LEU A 13 6.58 -30.50 -8.79
N LYS A 14 6.27 -31.68 -9.34
CA LYS A 14 7.26 -32.74 -9.61
C LYS A 14 8.35 -32.25 -10.55
N GLY A 15 9.59 -32.33 -10.09
CA GLY A 15 10.77 -31.89 -10.85
C GLY A 15 10.94 -30.38 -10.97
N ILE A 16 10.06 -29.58 -10.37
CA ILE A 16 10.13 -28.11 -10.34
C ILE A 16 10.43 -27.61 -8.93
N ILE A 17 9.74 -28.14 -7.93
CA ILE A 17 9.88 -27.79 -6.51
C ILE A 17 9.98 -29.06 -5.66
N GLU A 18 10.95 -29.10 -4.77
CA GLU A 18 10.99 -30.07 -3.67
C GLU A 18 10.41 -29.42 -2.41
N VAL A 19 9.36 -30.00 -1.86
CA VAL A 19 8.66 -29.45 -0.68
C VAL A 19 9.13 -30.19 0.58
N GLY A 20 9.80 -29.47 1.47
CA GLY A 20 10.20 -29.95 2.79
C GLY A 20 9.08 -29.78 3.84
N GLU A 21 9.47 -29.71 5.12
CA GLU A 21 8.53 -29.45 6.22
C GLU A 21 7.98 -28.02 6.14
N ASP A 22 8.81 -27.01 6.42
CA ASP A 22 8.44 -25.59 6.38
C ASP A 22 9.21 -24.80 5.30
N ARG A 23 9.77 -25.50 4.32
CA ARG A 23 10.65 -24.95 3.29
C ARG A 23 10.36 -25.57 1.94
N VAL A 24 10.84 -24.91 0.89
CA VAL A 24 10.89 -25.46 -0.46
C VAL A 24 12.30 -25.29 -1.01
N LYS A 25 12.68 -26.16 -1.94
CA LYS A 25 13.87 -26.01 -2.77
C LYS A 25 13.41 -25.90 -4.22
N VAL A 26 13.83 -24.84 -4.89
CA VAL A 26 13.51 -24.63 -6.31
C VAL A 26 14.50 -25.44 -7.15
N LEU A 27 13.98 -26.39 -7.94
CA LEU A 27 14.77 -27.25 -8.83
C LEU A 27 14.90 -26.65 -10.24
N ASP A 28 13.89 -25.90 -10.68
CA ASP A 28 13.84 -25.24 -11.99
C ASP A 28 13.14 -23.88 -11.89
N GLU A 29 13.91 -22.80 -11.73
CA GLU A 29 13.38 -21.43 -11.64
C GLU A 29 12.62 -21.02 -12.90
N GLN A 30 13.06 -21.45 -14.10
CA GLN A 30 12.39 -21.07 -15.35
C GLN A 30 10.99 -21.67 -15.43
N LYS A 31 10.83 -22.95 -15.06
CA LYS A 31 9.51 -23.59 -15.01
C LYS A 31 8.62 -23.01 -13.92
N VAL A 32 9.17 -22.63 -12.76
CA VAL A 32 8.41 -21.89 -11.75
C VAL A 32 7.76 -20.65 -12.37
N ARG A 33 8.56 -19.85 -13.08
CA ARG A 33 8.12 -18.57 -13.66
C ARG A 33 7.19 -18.73 -14.86
N ASN A 34 7.45 -19.71 -15.72
CA ASN A 34 6.75 -19.83 -17.00
C ASN A 34 5.52 -20.74 -16.96
N GLU A 35 5.50 -21.74 -16.07
CA GLU A 35 4.47 -22.80 -16.08
C GLU A 35 3.66 -22.84 -14.78
N LEU A 36 4.29 -22.61 -13.63
CA LEU A 36 3.69 -22.87 -12.31
C LEU A 36 3.03 -21.64 -11.69
N ILE A 37 3.73 -20.50 -11.65
CA ILE A 37 3.35 -19.38 -10.78
C ILE A 37 1.99 -18.77 -11.12
N ASP A 38 1.62 -18.69 -12.42
CA ASP A 38 0.36 -18.13 -12.87
C ASP A 38 -0.85 -18.95 -12.36
N ARG A 39 -0.75 -20.29 -12.40
CA ARG A 39 -1.78 -21.18 -11.86
C ARG A 39 -1.81 -21.18 -10.34
N LEU A 40 -0.65 -21.08 -9.68
CA LEU A 40 -0.57 -20.95 -8.23
C LEU A 40 -1.30 -19.69 -7.75
N ILE A 41 -1.02 -18.53 -8.35
CA ILE A 41 -1.66 -17.29 -7.92
C ILE A 41 -3.15 -17.28 -8.23
N TYR A 42 -3.57 -17.82 -9.38
CA TYR A 42 -4.99 -17.99 -9.68
C TYR A 42 -5.71 -18.83 -8.60
N THR A 43 -5.07 -19.91 -8.14
CA THR A 43 -5.59 -20.76 -7.06
C THR A 43 -5.57 -20.05 -5.70
N ALA A 44 -4.53 -19.27 -5.41
CA ALA A 44 -4.43 -18.49 -4.17
C ALA A 44 -5.50 -17.39 -4.04
N VAL A 45 -6.03 -16.89 -5.17
CA VAL A 45 -7.08 -15.86 -5.20
C VAL A 45 -8.48 -16.50 -5.33
N PHE A 46 -8.67 -17.42 -6.27
CA PHE A 46 -9.99 -17.95 -6.64
C PHE A 46 -10.24 -19.42 -6.28
N GLY A 47 -9.30 -20.09 -5.62
CA GLY A 47 -9.49 -21.45 -5.11
C GLY A 47 -10.65 -21.51 -4.09
N ASP A 48 -11.12 -22.71 -3.78
CA ASP A 48 -12.12 -22.86 -2.73
C ASP A 48 -11.49 -22.55 -1.35
N GLU A 49 -12.29 -22.08 -0.40
CA GLU A 49 -11.80 -21.83 0.95
C GLU A 49 -11.27 -23.13 1.59
N GLY A 50 -10.13 -23.02 2.28
CA GLY A 50 -9.44 -24.15 2.88
C GLY A 50 -8.10 -24.47 2.20
N LYS A 51 -7.79 -25.76 2.09
CA LYS A 51 -6.43 -26.27 1.85
C LYS A 51 -5.77 -25.73 0.57
N GLU A 52 -6.50 -25.59 -0.53
CA GLU A 52 -5.92 -25.20 -1.83
C GLU A 52 -5.44 -23.75 -1.84
N LYS A 53 -6.27 -22.82 -1.34
CA LYS A 53 -5.91 -21.41 -1.19
C LYS A 53 -4.73 -21.23 -0.24
N GLU A 54 -4.80 -21.82 0.95
CA GLU A 54 -3.77 -21.69 1.97
C GLU A 54 -2.44 -22.31 1.52
N CYS A 55 -2.49 -23.51 0.91
CA CYS A 55 -1.32 -24.16 0.34
C CYS A 55 -0.69 -23.34 -0.77
N SER A 56 -1.49 -22.78 -1.69
CA SER A 56 -0.97 -21.97 -2.80
C SER A 56 -0.30 -20.69 -2.30
N ARG A 57 -0.92 -20.00 -1.34
CA ARG A 57 -0.34 -18.79 -0.71
C ARG A 57 0.97 -19.12 0.03
N TRP A 58 1.00 -20.21 0.78
CA TRP A 58 2.21 -20.67 1.46
C TRP A 58 3.32 -21.04 0.46
N LEU A 59 3.00 -21.79 -0.61
CA LEU A 59 3.96 -22.16 -1.65
C LEU A 59 4.55 -20.94 -2.35
N ILE A 60 3.71 -19.99 -2.78
CA ILE A 60 4.18 -18.73 -3.40
C ILE A 60 5.18 -18.03 -2.49
N ARG A 61 4.84 -17.91 -1.20
CA ARG A 61 5.71 -17.27 -0.22
C ARG A 61 7.01 -18.04 0.01
N ALA A 62 6.94 -19.36 0.12
CA ALA A 62 8.12 -20.20 0.33
C ALA A 62 9.07 -20.15 -0.89
N ILE A 63 8.51 -20.20 -2.11
CA ILE A 63 9.26 -20.05 -3.35
C ILE A 63 9.91 -18.68 -3.43
N ALA A 64 9.19 -17.61 -3.09
CA ALA A 64 9.73 -16.25 -3.06
C ALA A 64 10.97 -16.17 -2.16
N LEU A 65 10.87 -16.68 -0.93
CA LEU A 65 12.00 -16.67 0.02
C LEU A 65 13.19 -17.51 -0.47
N GLU A 66 12.95 -18.63 -1.14
CA GLU A 66 14.00 -19.46 -1.73
C GLU A 66 14.70 -18.73 -2.90
N LEU A 67 13.98 -17.88 -3.63
CA LEU A 67 14.50 -17.06 -4.73
C LEU A 67 15.04 -15.69 -4.30
N ASP A 68 15.25 -15.47 -3.00
CA ASP A 68 15.71 -14.20 -2.41
C ASP A 68 14.75 -13.01 -2.63
N ILE A 69 13.46 -13.28 -2.77
CA ILE A 69 12.38 -12.29 -2.77
C ILE A 69 11.79 -12.27 -1.36
N VAL A 70 12.14 -11.23 -0.59
CA VAL A 70 11.93 -11.23 0.87
C VAL A 70 11.04 -10.06 1.27
N PRO A 71 9.83 -10.28 1.83
CA PRO A 71 9.07 -9.22 2.46
C PRO A 71 9.90 -8.49 3.51
N ALA A 72 9.93 -7.16 3.46
CA ALA A 72 10.82 -6.35 4.28
C ALA A 72 10.16 -5.05 4.75
N SER A 73 10.77 -4.43 5.76
CA SER A 73 10.44 -3.08 6.19
C SER A 73 11.38 -2.06 5.56
N ILE A 74 10.83 -0.93 5.13
CA ILE A 74 11.60 0.20 4.60
C ILE A 74 12.22 1.07 5.71
N HIS A 75 11.94 0.74 6.98
CA HIS A 75 12.26 1.54 8.16
C HIS A 75 13.70 2.11 8.15
N ASP A 76 14.71 1.27 7.93
CA ASP A 76 16.11 1.68 8.00
C ASP A 76 16.53 2.63 6.87
N LEU A 77 15.97 2.48 5.67
CA LEU A 77 16.16 3.48 4.61
C LEU A 77 15.64 4.85 5.06
N TYR A 78 14.49 4.87 5.74
CA TYR A 78 13.84 6.11 6.18
C TYR A 78 14.59 6.78 7.33
N VAL A 79 14.89 6.04 8.40
CA VAL A 79 15.46 6.65 9.63
C VAL A 79 16.99 6.72 9.61
N GLN A 80 17.67 5.92 8.79
CA GLN A 80 19.14 5.96 8.68
C GLN A 80 19.60 6.65 7.39
N GLY A 81 18.93 6.41 6.27
CA GLY A 81 19.27 7.01 4.98
C GLY A 81 18.69 8.42 4.82
N MET A 82 17.37 8.51 4.68
CA MET A 82 16.67 9.76 4.37
C MET A 82 16.76 10.79 5.50
N ALA A 83 16.49 10.37 6.74
CA ALA A 83 16.48 11.25 7.90
C ALA A 83 17.84 11.95 8.13
N ASN A 84 18.94 11.23 7.93
CA ASN A 84 20.29 11.73 8.13
C ASN A 84 20.86 12.48 6.91
N GLY A 85 20.10 12.53 5.80
CA GLY A 85 20.58 13.15 4.57
C GLY A 85 21.73 12.39 3.89
N GLU A 86 21.86 11.09 4.14
CA GLU A 86 22.91 10.22 3.58
C GLU A 86 22.57 9.68 2.18
N ILE A 87 21.63 10.32 1.48
CA ILE A 87 21.23 9.98 0.12
C ILE A 87 21.76 11.08 -0.81
N ASP A 88 22.63 10.71 -1.76
CA ASP A 88 23.29 11.63 -2.69
C ASP A 88 22.32 12.29 -3.68
N GLN A 89 21.27 11.56 -4.08
CA GLN A 89 20.19 12.07 -4.90
C GLN A 89 18.86 11.77 -4.22
N TRP A 90 18.13 12.82 -3.82
CA TRP A 90 16.82 12.64 -3.23
C TRP A 90 15.85 12.04 -4.25
N PHE A 91 15.10 11.05 -3.79
CA PHE A 91 14.00 10.42 -4.51
C PHE A 91 12.80 10.34 -3.58
N THR A 92 11.61 10.26 -4.16
CA THR A 92 10.37 10.12 -3.40
C THR A 92 9.84 8.72 -3.64
N VAL A 93 9.60 7.96 -2.57
CA VAL A 93 9.12 6.58 -2.69
C VAL A 93 7.67 6.58 -3.20
N PRO A 94 7.36 5.94 -4.34
CA PRO A 94 5.98 5.71 -4.73
C PRO A 94 5.41 4.55 -3.90
N ALA A 95 4.38 4.85 -3.12
CA ALA A 95 3.49 3.85 -2.54
C ALA A 95 2.25 3.73 -3.43
N MET A 96 1.92 2.51 -3.85
CA MET A 96 0.95 2.27 -4.91
C MET A 96 -0.18 1.36 -4.42
N ASN A 97 -1.38 1.92 -4.24
CA ASN A 97 -2.58 1.16 -3.91
C ASN A 97 -3.06 0.38 -5.14
N ILE A 98 -2.86 -0.93 -5.15
CA ILE A 98 -3.28 -1.79 -6.26
C ILE A 98 -4.66 -2.42 -5.95
N ARG A 99 -5.72 -1.78 -6.46
CA ARG A 99 -7.12 -2.13 -6.12
C ARG A 99 -7.74 -3.25 -6.95
N GLY A 100 -7.19 -3.53 -8.13
CA GLY A 100 -7.78 -4.48 -9.07
C GLY A 100 -6.74 -4.94 -10.08
N MET A 101 -7.01 -6.10 -10.70
CA MET A 101 -6.04 -6.81 -11.55
C MET A 101 -4.68 -6.98 -10.87
N THR A 102 -4.68 -7.21 -9.56
CA THR A 102 -3.56 -6.95 -8.66
C THR A 102 -2.27 -7.64 -9.06
N TYR A 103 -2.35 -8.92 -9.40
CA TYR A 103 -1.21 -9.68 -9.94
C TYR A 103 -0.67 -9.08 -11.25
N ASP A 104 -1.53 -8.81 -12.22
CA ASP A 104 -1.14 -8.30 -13.54
C ASP A 104 -0.51 -6.89 -13.44
N VAL A 105 -1.07 -6.02 -12.59
CA VAL A 105 -0.54 -4.66 -12.36
C VAL A 105 0.81 -4.70 -11.66
N MET A 106 0.94 -5.51 -10.60
CA MET A 106 2.21 -5.66 -9.88
C MET A 106 3.31 -6.24 -10.76
N ARG A 107 2.98 -7.11 -11.72
CA ARG A 107 3.95 -7.58 -12.72
C ARG A 107 4.53 -6.43 -13.56
N GLN A 108 3.73 -5.46 -13.98
CA GLN A 108 4.27 -4.30 -14.70
C GLN A 108 5.26 -3.50 -13.83
N ILE A 109 4.94 -3.34 -12.54
CA ILE A 109 5.83 -2.68 -11.58
C ILE A 109 7.16 -3.44 -11.44
N PHE A 110 7.12 -4.74 -11.17
CA PHE A 110 8.34 -5.54 -11.01
C PHE A 110 9.16 -5.66 -12.30
N LYS A 111 8.51 -5.76 -13.46
CA LYS A 111 9.19 -5.73 -14.78
C LYS A 111 10.04 -4.47 -14.93
N ILE A 112 9.47 -3.30 -14.63
CA ILE A 112 10.21 -2.02 -14.69
C ILE A 112 11.28 -1.97 -13.59
N ALA A 113 10.97 -2.46 -12.39
CA ALA A 113 11.92 -2.46 -11.27
C ALA A 113 13.19 -3.27 -11.58
N VAL A 114 13.05 -4.44 -12.23
CA VAL A 114 14.17 -5.23 -12.71
C VAL A 114 14.93 -4.50 -13.81
N GLU A 115 14.25 -3.92 -14.80
CA GLU A 115 14.92 -3.22 -15.91
C GLU A 115 15.69 -1.97 -15.46
N LYS A 116 15.16 -1.24 -14.49
CA LYS A 116 15.66 0.08 -14.07
C LYS A 116 16.36 0.07 -12.71
N GLU A 117 16.65 -1.12 -12.15
CA GLU A 117 17.32 -1.29 -10.87
C GLU A 117 16.62 -0.49 -9.74
N ILE A 118 15.29 -0.56 -9.71
CA ILE A 118 14.46 0.13 -8.70
C ILE A 118 14.31 -0.79 -7.50
N GLY A 119 14.68 -0.30 -6.33
CA GLY A 119 14.40 -0.97 -5.06
C GLY A 119 13.44 -0.19 -4.17
N ALA A 120 13.38 1.14 -4.30
CA ALA A 120 12.60 1.99 -3.42
C ALA A 120 11.20 2.27 -3.99
N PHE A 121 10.28 1.32 -3.79
CA PHE A 121 8.85 1.46 -4.06
C PHE A 121 8.05 0.61 -3.08
N ILE A 122 6.79 0.96 -2.85
CA ILE A 122 5.92 0.26 -1.90
C ILE A 122 4.65 -0.19 -2.63
N LEU A 123 4.25 -1.44 -2.38
CA LEU A 123 2.96 -1.99 -2.79
C LEU A 123 2.02 -1.92 -1.60
N GLU A 124 0.92 -1.18 -1.71
CA GLU A 124 0.04 -0.93 -0.57
C GLU A 124 -1.42 -1.22 -0.83
N ILE A 125 -2.19 -1.35 0.24
CA ILE A 125 -3.64 -1.42 0.20
C ILE A 125 -4.20 -0.83 1.49
N ALA A 126 -5.21 0.04 1.38
CA ALA A 126 -5.74 0.73 2.54
C ALA A 126 -6.79 -0.09 3.30
N LYS A 127 -7.02 0.18 4.59
CA LYS A 127 -8.06 -0.49 5.41
C LYS A 127 -9.42 -0.57 4.70
N SER A 128 -9.84 0.54 4.09
CA SER A 128 -11.12 0.59 3.36
C SER A 128 -11.10 -0.28 2.10
N GLU A 129 -9.96 -0.34 1.42
CA GLU A 129 -9.74 -1.04 0.15
C GLU A 129 -9.68 -2.54 0.34
N ILE A 130 -9.07 -3.01 1.43
CA ILE A 130 -9.14 -4.42 1.86
C ILE A 130 -10.59 -4.90 1.88
N GLY A 131 -11.50 -4.08 2.42
CA GLY A 131 -12.93 -4.38 2.49
C GLY A 131 -13.59 -4.40 1.10
N TYR A 132 -13.60 -3.26 0.39
CA TYR A 132 -14.41 -3.15 -0.83
C TYR A 132 -13.82 -3.88 -2.04
N THR A 133 -12.52 -4.18 -2.04
CA THR A 133 -11.89 -5.02 -3.08
C THR A 133 -11.90 -6.50 -2.71
N GLU A 134 -12.33 -6.85 -1.49
CA GLU A 134 -12.26 -8.20 -0.94
C GLU A 134 -10.84 -8.79 -0.99
N GLN A 135 -9.81 -7.94 -0.87
CA GLN A 135 -8.40 -8.34 -0.91
C GLN A 135 -7.80 -8.31 0.49
N ARG A 136 -7.91 -9.43 1.22
CA ARG A 136 -7.30 -9.57 2.55
C ARG A 136 -5.76 -9.59 2.45
N PRO A 137 -5.04 -9.20 3.51
CA PRO A 137 -3.57 -9.11 3.48
C PRO A 137 -2.85 -10.35 2.91
N ALA A 138 -3.28 -11.55 3.27
CA ALA A 138 -2.67 -12.79 2.76
C ALA A 138 -2.83 -12.97 1.23
N GLU A 139 -3.94 -12.51 0.65
CA GLU A 139 -4.13 -12.51 -0.80
C GLU A 139 -3.24 -11.48 -1.48
N TYR A 140 -3.19 -10.26 -0.94
CA TYR A 140 -2.39 -9.17 -1.48
C TYR A 140 -0.90 -9.51 -1.50
N THR A 141 -0.39 -10.09 -0.41
CA THR A 141 1.00 -10.58 -0.34
C THR A 141 1.27 -11.69 -1.34
N ALA A 142 0.34 -12.62 -1.54
CA ALA A 142 0.50 -13.66 -2.54
C ALA A 142 0.59 -13.06 -3.96
N CYS A 143 -0.24 -12.06 -4.28
CA CYS A 143 -0.16 -11.34 -5.56
C CYS A 143 1.19 -10.64 -5.75
N ALA A 144 1.67 -9.92 -4.72
CA ALA A 144 2.94 -9.21 -4.77
C ALA A 144 4.13 -10.16 -4.99
N LEU A 145 4.21 -11.24 -4.19
CA LEU A 145 5.29 -12.21 -4.28
C LEU A 145 5.24 -13.03 -5.57
N ALA A 146 4.04 -13.42 -6.03
CA ALA A 146 3.90 -14.09 -7.32
C ALA A 146 4.33 -13.21 -8.48
N ALA A 147 3.99 -11.92 -8.45
CA ALA A 147 4.41 -10.96 -9.48
C ALA A 147 5.93 -10.78 -9.49
N ALA A 148 6.55 -10.65 -8.31
CA ALA A 148 8.01 -10.59 -8.18
C ALA A 148 8.69 -11.85 -8.74
N ILE A 149 8.18 -13.05 -8.42
CA ILE A 149 8.67 -14.33 -8.95
C ILE A 149 8.57 -14.32 -10.47
N LYS A 150 7.38 -14.03 -11.02
CA LYS A 150 7.12 -14.05 -12.46
C LYS A 150 8.12 -13.21 -13.24
N GLU A 151 8.37 -12.00 -12.75
CA GLU A 151 9.24 -11.03 -13.43
C GLU A 151 10.73 -11.19 -13.06
N GLY A 152 11.07 -12.10 -12.14
CA GLY A 152 12.46 -12.43 -11.79
C GLY A 152 13.14 -11.38 -10.92
N TYR A 153 12.36 -10.65 -10.12
CA TYR A 153 12.89 -9.72 -9.13
C TYR A 153 13.66 -10.46 -8.03
N LYS A 154 14.67 -9.82 -7.44
CA LYS A 154 15.42 -10.34 -6.28
C LYS A 154 15.69 -9.19 -5.30
N GLY A 155 15.41 -9.42 -4.02
CA GLY A 155 15.63 -8.45 -2.94
C GLY A 155 14.39 -8.19 -2.09
N PRO A 156 14.44 -7.12 -1.28
CA PRO A 156 13.33 -6.65 -0.45
C PRO A 156 12.05 -6.36 -1.25
N VAL A 157 10.91 -6.80 -0.72
CA VAL A 157 9.56 -6.41 -1.18
C VAL A 157 8.86 -5.67 -0.05
N PHE A 158 8.53 -4.40 -0.28
CA PHE A 158 7.86 -3.56 0.72
C PHE A 158 6.35 -3.61 0.50
N ILE A 159 5.65 -4.24 1.44
CA ILE A 159 4.19 -4.33 1.45
C ILE A 159 3.67 -3.47 2.59
N GLN A 160 2.70 -2.60 2.30
CA GLN A 160 2.20 -1.59 3.24
C GLN A 160 0.70 -1.69 3.49
N GLY A 161 0.33 -1.57 4.76
CA GLY A 161 -1.04 -1.29 5.17
C GLY A 161 -1.25 0.22 5.21
N ASP A 162 -1.98 0.74 4.24
CA ASP A 162 -2.25 2.17 4.11
C ASP A 162 -3.49 2.57 4.95
N HIS A 163 -3.52 3.80 5.46
CA HIS A 163 -4.63 4.34 6.26
C HIS A 163 -5.32 3.29 7.15
N PHE A 164 -4.63 2.75 8.16
CA PHE A 164 -5.28 1.95 9.20
C PHE A 164 -6.08 2.88 10.11
N GLN A 165 -7.15 3.39 9.52
CA GLN A 165 -7.83 4.61 9.92
C GLN A 165 -8.87 4.32 10.99
N PHE A 166 -8.87 5.13 12.04
CA PHE A 166 -9.91 5.09 13.07
C PHE A 166 -11.21 5.70 12.53
N ASN A 167 -12.34 5.03 12.77
CA ASN A 167 -13.63 5.61 12.47
C ASN A 167 -14.10 6.51 13.62
N ALA A 168 -14.20 7.82 13.40
CA ALA A 168 -14.57 8.78 14.45
C ALA A 168 -15.90 8.48 15.15
N LYS A 169 -16.92 8.02 14.40
CA LYS A 169 -18.22 7.66 14.98
C LYS A 169 -18.11 6.43 15.88
N LYS A 170 -17.47 5.36 15.40
CA LYS A 170 -17.25 4.13 16.21
C LYS A 170 -16.37 4.41 17.43
N TYR A 171 -15.36 5.25 17.27
CA TYR A 171 -14.48 5.64 18.37
C TYR A 171 -15.22 6.45 19.43
N ALA A 172 -16.11 7.36 19.04
CA ALA A 172 -16.94 8.11 19.99
C ALA A 172 -17.95 7.22 20.74
N GLU A 173 -18.44 6.15 20.09
CA GLU A 173 -19.32 5.16 20.70
C GLU A 173 -18.56 4.23 21.67
N ASP A 174 -17.41 3.70 21.25
CA ASP A 174 -16.58 2.77 22.03
C ASP A 174 -15.09 2.85 21.61
N PRO A 175 -14.29 3.69 22.30
CA PRO A 175 -12.88 3.91 21.98
C PRO A 175 -12.02 2.64 22.03
N GLU A 176 -12.29 1.76 23.00
CA GLU A 176 -11.50 0.54 23.18
C GLU A 176 -11.81 -0.46 22.08
N LYS A 177 -13.08 -0.65 21.74
CA LYS A 177 -13.47 -1.55 20.65
C LYS A 177 -12.93 -1.11 19.30
N GLU A 178 -12.96 0.20 18.98
CA GLU A 178 -12.37 0.66 17.73
C GLU A 178 -10.85 0.47 17.72
N LEU A 179 -10.15 0.74 18.83
CA LEU A 179 -8.72 0.44 18.95
C LEU A 179 -8.43 -1.05 18.73
N GLU A 180 -9.18 -1.95 19.36
CA GLU A 180 -9.01 -3.40 19.18
C GLU A 180 -9.29 -3.86 17.74
N ASN A 181 -10.25 -3.22 17.04
CA ASN A 181 -10.48 -3.48 15.62
C ASN A 181 -9.24 -3.12 14.77
N ILE A 182 -8.60 -1.98 15.05
CA ILE A 182 -7.37 -1.56 14.35
C ILE A 182 -6.21 -2.50 14.69
N LYS A 183 -6.05 -2.90 15.95
CA LYS A 183 -5.04 -3.90 16.36
C LYS A 183 -5.23 -5.24 15.68
N ALA A 184 -6.47 -5.72 15.58
CA ALA A 184 -6.78 -7.00 14.93
C ALA A 184 -6.38 -6.98 13.44
N LEU A 185 -6.72 -5.90 12.71
CA LEU A 185 -6.29 -5.73 11.32
C LEU A 185 -4.77 -5.59 11.19
N THR A 186 -4.14 -4.84 12.10
CA THR A 186 -2.67 -4.66 12.12
C THR A 186 -1.95 -5.98 12.33
N LYS A 187 -2.45 -6.80 13.25
CA LYS A 187 -1.93 -8.14 13.50
C LYS A 187 -2.03 -9.03 12.27
N GLU A 188 -3.21 -9.10 11.64
CA GLU A 188 -3.40 -9.86 10.41
C GLU A 188 -2.46 -9.40 9.29
N ALA A 189 -2.27 -8.08 9.14
CA ALA A 189 -1.38 -7.51 8.13
C ALA A 189 0.08 -7.93 8.38
N ILE A 190 0.60 -7.79 9.61
CA ILE A 190 1.96 -8.19 9.97
C ILE A 190 2.13 -9.72 9.83
N GLU A 191 1.14 -10.51 10.25
CA GLU A 191 1.11 -11.95 10.03
C GLU A 191 1.10 -12.31 8.54
N ALA A 192 0.62 -11.42 7.67
CA ALA A 192 0.65 -11.54 6.21
C ALA A 192 1.86 -10.83 5.56
N ASP A 193 2.89 -10.48 6.33
CA ASP A 193 4.15 -9.88 5.84
C ASP A 193 4.08 -8.39 5.47
N PHE A 194 3.08 -7.65 5.97
CA PHE A 194 3.02 -6.19 5.85
C PHE A 194 3.91 -5.58 6.93
N TYR A 195 5.15 -5.23 6.57
CA TYR A 195 6.14 -4.65 7.50
C TYR A 195 6.27 -3.13 7.39
N ASN A 196 5.26 -2.49 6.80
CA ASN A 196 5.10 -1.05 6.72
C ASN A 196 3.62 -0.76 7.01
N ILE A 197 3.32 0.02 8.04
CA ILE A 197 1.95 0.23 8.53
C ILE A 197 1.74 1.72 8.79
N ASP A 198 0.80 2.32 8.07
CA ASP A 198 0.42 3.71 8.24
C ASP A 198 -0.82 3.80 9.12
N ILE A 199 -0.64 4.36 10.31
CA ILE A 199 -1.69 4.50 11.32
C ILE A 199 -2.32 5.88 11.19
N ASP A 200 -3.64 5.91 11.05
CA ASP A 200 -4.37 7.15 10.80
C ASP A 200 -5.53 7.38 11.79
N PRO A 201 -5.26 8.02 12.93
CA PRO A 201 -6.30 8.53 13.82
C PRO A 201 -6.59 10.02 13.56
N SER A 202 -6.25 10.57 12.40
CA SER A 202 -6.45 12.00 12.06
C SER A 202 -7.92 12.42 12.07
N THR A 203 -8.85 11.47 11.88
CA THR A 203 -10.29 11.68 12.00
C THR A 203 -10.75 12.01 13.43
N LEU A 204 -9.89 11.74 14.43
CA LEU A 204 -10.16 11.99 15.85
C LEU A 204 -9.66 13.36 16.33
N VAL A 205 -9.09 14.18 15.44
CA VAL A 205 -8.65 15.54 15.76
C VAL A 205 -9.84 16.41 16.11
N ASP A 206 -9.83 17.02 17.29
CA ASP A 206 -10.91 17.87 17.80
C ASP A 206 -10.54 19.35 17.71
N TYR A 207 -10.87 19.99 16.58
CA TYR A 207 -10.60 21.41 16.34
C TYR A 207 -11.36 22.37 17.27
N SER A 208 -12.27 21.90 18.12
CA SER A 208 -12.94 22.75 19.12
C SER A 208 -12.04 23.10 20.32
N LYS A 209 -10.91 22.39 20.49
CA LYS A 209 -9.99 22.61 21.60
C LYS A 209 -9.12 23.86 21.40
N PRO A 210 -8.75 24.56 22.50
CA PRO A 210 -8.08 25.85 22.39
C PRO A 210 -6.60 25.76 22.00
N THR A 211 -5.93 24.62 22.26
CA THR A 211 -4.50 24.44 21.90
C THR A 211 -4.29 23.30 20.90
N LEU A 212 -3.26 23.41 20.05
CA LEU A 212 -2.94 22.38 19.05
C LEU A 212 -2.68 21.01 19.70
N LYS A 213 -2.04 20.98 20.88
CA LYS A 213 -1.78 19.74 21.62
C LYS A 213 -3.09 19.08 22.07
N GLU A 214 -4.07 19.85 22.57
CA GLU A 214 -5.38 19.31 22.93
C GLU A 214 -6.19 18.87 21.70
N GLN A 215 -6.10 19.59 20.58
CA GLN A 215 -6.75 19.19 19.32
C GLN A 215 -6.23 17.83 18.85
N GLN A 216 -4.92 17.60 18.95
CA GLN A 216 -4.25 16.37 18.51
C GLN A 216 -4.32 15.24 19.54
N TYR A 217 -4.93 15.44 20.71
CA TYR A 217 -4.85 14.50 21.85
C TYR A 217 -5.16 13.05 21.46
N PHE A 218 -6.32 12.81 20.84
CA PHE A 218 -6.72 11.46 20.44
C PHE A 218 -5.94 10.96 19.23
N ASN A 219 -5.42 11.86 18.38
CA ASN A 219 -4.57 11.47 17.27
C ASN A 219 -3.27 10.87 17.79
N TYR A 220 -2.44 11.65 18.48
CA TYR A 220 -1.14 11.18 18.95
C TYR A 220 -1.25 10.04 19.98
N LEU A 221 -2.30 10.00 20.80
CA LEU A 221 -2.48 8.97 21.82
C LEU A 221 -2.70 7.60 21.17
N ASN A 222 -3.59 7.53 20.17
CA ASN A 222 -3.87 6.27 19.50
C ASN A 222 -2.72 5.86 18.58
N THR A 223 -2.02 6.80 17.94
CA THR A 223 -0.78 6.49 17.21
C THR A 223 0.29 5.89 18.14
N ALA A 224 0.47 6.43 19.35
CA ALA A 224 1.42 5.87 20.33
C ALA A 224 1.02 4.47 20.80
N LYS A 225 -0.28 4.25 21.09
CA LYS A 225 -0.82 2.92 21.45
C LYS A 225 -0.59 1.89 20.34
N MET A 226 -0.87 2.26 19.09
CA MET A 226 -0.66 1.40 17.94
C MET A 226 0.82 1.14 17.66
N THR A 227 1.69 2.16 17.80
CA THR A 227 3.14 1.97 17.69
C THR A 227 3.62 0.95 18.72
N ALA A 228 3.24 1.12 19.99
CA ALA A 228 3.64 0.18 21.06
C ALA A 228 3.15 -1.24 20.78
N PHE A 229 1.91 -1.41 20.32
CA PHE A 229 1.38 -2.71 19.92
C PHE A 229 2.16 -3.32 18.74
N ILE A 230 2.46 -2.56 17.69
CA ILE A 230 3.26 -3.04 16.55
C ILE A 230 4.63 -3.54 17.02
N ARG A 231 5.27 -2.83 17.95
CA ARG A 231 6.57 -3.23 18.51
C ARG A 231 6.49 -4.51 19.35
N GLU A 232 5.34 -4.80 19.94
CA GLU A 232 5.10 -6.05 20.67
C GLU A 232 4.99 -7.26 19.72
N ILE A 233 4.38 -7.06 18.55
CA ILE A 233 4.04 -8.16 17.62
C ILE A 233 4.95 -8.26 16.40
N GLU A 234 5.89 -7.33 16.20
CA GLU A 234 6.78 -7.37 15.05
C GLU A 234 7.68 -8.62 15.07
N PRO A 235 7.95 -9.24 13.91
CA PRO A 235 8.82 -10.40 13.85
C PRO A 235 10.23 -10.07 14.33
N GLN A 236 10.87 -11.03 15.02
CA GLN A 236 12.25 -10.88 15.45
C GLN A 236 13.17 -10.53 14.27
N GLY A 237 13.98 -9.48 14.45
CA GLY A 237 14.91 -8.99 13.42
C GLY A 237 14.31 -8.03 12.40
N ILE A 238 13.00 -7.73 12.49
CA ILE A 238 12.32 -6.77 11.63
C ILE A 238 11.74 -5.66 12.49
N THR A 239 12.21 -4.42 12.29
CA THR A 239 11.53 -3.24 12.83
C THR A 239 10.51 -2.77 11.81
N VAL A 240 9.22 -2.90 12.13
CA VAL A 240 8.13 -2.47 11.24
C VAL A 240 8.17 -0.94 11.06
N SER A 241 8.08 -0.46 9.82
CA SER A 241 8.01 0.97 9.53
C SER A 241 6.62 1.45 9.88
N VAL A 242 6.50 2.51 10.68
CA VAL A 242 5.21 3.05 11.12
C VAL A 242 5.07 4.47 10.58
N GLY A 243 4.05 4.71 9.77
CA GLY A 243 3.63 6.07 9.41
C GLY A 243 2.59 6.61 10.37
N GLY A 244 2.60 7.92 10.60
CA GLY A 244 1.50 8.65 11.25
C GLY A 244 0.86 9.64 10.29
N GLU A 245 -0.26 10.24 10.69
CA GLU A 245 -0.97 11.23 9.88
C GLU A 245 -1.41 12.44 10.72
N ILE A 246 -1.28 13.64 10.16
CA ILE A 246 -1.85 14.88 10.69
C ILE A 246 -2.69 15.60 9.63
N GLY A 247 -3.70 16.32 10.12
CA GLY A 247 -4.66 17.01 9.25
C GLY A 247 -5.70 16.05 8.70
N HIS A 248 -6.96 16.48 8.68
CA HIS A 248 -8.02 15.70 8.04
C HIS A 248 -8.13 16.08 6.57
N ILE A 249 -8.38 15.09 5.72
CA ILE A 249 -8.49 15.27 4.28
C ILE A 249 -9.73 16.12 3.94
N GLY A 250 -9.59 17.07 3.01
CA GLY A 250 -10.57 18.13 2.74
C GLY A 250 -10.58 19.30 3.73
N GLY A 251 -9.69 19.29 4.73
CA GLY A 251 -9.50 20.38 5.71
C GLY A 251 -8.46 21.43 5.29
N LYS A 252 -8.05 22.27 6.24
CA LYS A 252 -6.96 23.24 6.07
C LYS A 252 -5.60 22.53 5.88
N ASN A 253 -4.65 23.22 5.27
CA ASN A 253 -3.27 22.74 5.17
C ASN A 253 -2.66 22.52 6.56
N SER A 254 -1.92 21.42 6.70
CA SER A 254 -1.15 21.13 7.90
C SER A 254 -0.04 22.17 8.10
N THR A 255 0.29 22.47 9.36
CA THR A 255 1.39 23.39 9.69
C THR A 255 2.51 22.69 10.47
N PRO A 256 3.75 23.22 10.45
CA PRO A 256 4.82 22.73 11.31
C PRO A 256 4.45 22.72 12.79
N GLU A 257 3.69 23.70 13.28
CA GLU A 257 3.27 23.79 14.68
C GLU A 257 2.30 22.67 15.06
N GLU A 258 1.40 22.28 14.15
CA GLU A 258 0.51 21.13 14.33
C GLU A 258 1.28 19.82 14.37
N PHE A 259 2.28 19.68 13.50
CA PHE A 259 3.17 18.53 13.49
C PHE A 259 3.97 18.42 14.78
N GLU A 260 4.57 19.52 15.26
CA GLU A 260 5.33 19.54 16.50
C GLU A 260 4.43 19.22 17.70
N ALA A 261 3.23 19.81 17.78
CA ALA A 261 2.27 19.50 18.84
C ALA A 261 1.86 18.01 18.86
N PHE A 262 1.66 17.42 17.68
CA PHE A 262 1.43 15.98 17.53
C PHE A 262 2.64 15.18 18.03
N MET A 263 3.85 15.50 17.57
CA MET A 263 5.07 14.76 17.93
C MET A 263 5.40 14.84 19.41
N GLU A 264 5.21 15.99 20.04
CA GLU A 264 5.39 16.15 21.48
C GLU A 264 4.46 15.23 22.28
N GLY A 265 3.16 15.25 21.96
CA GLY A 265 2.17 14.39 22.61
C GLY A 265 2.40 12.91 22.31
N TYR A 266 2.81 12.59 21.08
CA TYR A 266 3.12 11.23 20.63
C TYR A 266 4.30 10.65 21.41
N LEU A 267 5.42 11.36 21.46
CA LEU A 267 6.63 10.91 22.16
C LEU A 267 6.42 10.83 23.67
N GLU A 268 5.67 11.77 24.27
CA GLU A 268 5.28 11.71 25.68
C GLU A 268 4.43 10.46 25.98
N SER A 269 3.48 10.14 25.10
CA SER A 269 2.60 8.99 25.24
C SER A 269 3.34 7.67 25.03
N LEU A 270 4.21 7.59 24.02
CA LEU A 270 4.98 6.39 23.68
C LEU A 270 5.97 6.00 24.79
N LYS A 271 6.58 6.99 25.46
CA LYS A 271 7.50 6.76 26.60
C LYS A 271 6.87 5.96 27.74
N LYS A 272 5.54 5.93 27.87
CA LYS A 272 4.81 5.14 28.88
C LYS A 272 4.94 3.63 28.64
N TYR A 273 5.24 3.21 27.42
CA TYR A 273 5.41 1.81 27.03
C TYR A 273 6.86 1.33 27.11
N GLY A 274 7.82 2.25 27.23
CA GLY A 274 9.24 1.90 27.31
C GLY A 274 10.16 3.05 26.93
N LYS A 275 11.45 2.89 27.26
CA LYS A 275 12.50 3.82 26.82
C LYS A 275 13.01 3.38 25.44
N ASN A 276 13.32 4.34 24.58
CA ASN A 276 13.95 4.11 23.26
C ASN A 276 13.15 3.20 22.32
N ILE A 277 11.81 3.24 22.39
CA ILE A 277 10.97 2.55 21.40
C ILE A 277 11.12 3.25 20.05
N PRO A 278 11.45 2.54 18.95
CA PRO A 278 11.44 3.12 17.61
C PRO A 278 10.06 3.68 17.27
N GLY A 279 9.99 4.99 17.02
CA GLY A 279 8.76 5.72 16.72
C GLY A 279 8.32 5.60 15.26
N ILE A 280 7.47 6.53 14.85
CA ILE A 280 7.09 6.70 13.44
C ILE A 280 8.30 7.14 12.59
N SER A 281 8.36 6.68 11.34
CA SER A 281 9.44 6.95 10.39
C SER A 281 9.09 8.03 9.37
N LYS A 282 7.79 8.31 9.17
CA LYS A 282 7.23 9.26 8.22
C LYS A 282 5.91 9.84 8.72
N ILE A 283 5.47 10.97 8.15
CA ILE A 283 4.22 11.63 8.51
C ILE A 283 3.43 12.09 7.28
N SER A 284 2.18 11.65 7.15
CA SER A 284 1.24 12.15 6.15
C SER A 284 0.64 13.48 6.57
N VAL A 285 0.50 14.38 5.59
CA VAL A 285 0.06 15.77 5.82
C VAL A 285 -1.00 16.18 4.81
N GLN A 286 -1.86 17.12 5.21
CA GLN A 286 -2.81 17.75 4.30
C GLN A 286 -2.20 18.98 3.63
N THR A 287 -2.23 19.01 2.30
CA THR A 287 -1.63 20.03 1.43
C THR A 287 -2.64 20.70 0.50
N GLY A 288 -3.93 20.56 0.81
CA GLY A 288 -5.05 21.11 0.04
C GLY A 288 -5.65 20.12 -0.96
N THR A 289 -5.25 18.85 -0.90
CA THR A 289 -5.70 17.79 -1.81
C THR A 289 -6.83 16.94 -1.23
N GLU A 290 -7.62 16.35 -2.11
CA GLU A 290 -8.63 15.33 -1.79
C GLU A 290 -8.30 14.00 -2.47
N HIS A 291 -8.58 12.88 -1.79
CA HIS A 291 -8.37 11.56 -2.37
C HIS A 291 -9.18 11.33 -3.65
N GLY A 292 -8.47 11.04 -4.74
CA GLY A 292 -9.09 10.76 -6.04
C GLY A 292 -9.64 12.01 -6.74
N GLY A 293 -9.31 13.20 -6.27
CA GLY A 293 -9.73 14.46 -6.87
C GLY A 293 -11.23 14.75 -6.74
N VAL A 294 -11.62 15.95 -7.19
CA VAL A 294 -13.01 16.42 -7.15
C VAL A 294 -13.62 16.31 -8.53
N PRO A 295 -14.52 15.34 -8.81
CA PRO A 295 -15.17 15.25 -10.10
C PRO A 295 -16.20 16.39 -10.26
N LEU A 296 -16.09 17.12 -11.35
CA LEU A 296 -17.02 18.16 -11.80
C LEU A 296 -18.27 17.52 -12.43
N PRO A 297 -19.38 18.28 -12.58
CA PRO A 297 -20.61 17.76 -13.19
C PRO A 297 -20.44 17.24 -14.63
N ASP A 298 -19.40 17.67 -15.34
CA ASP A 298 -19.06 17.21 -16.69
C ASP A 298 -18.15 15.95 -16.69
N GLY A 299 -17.87 15.38 -15.52
CA GLY A 299 -17.02 14.20 -15.35
C GLY A 299 -15.51 14.48 -15.32
N LYS A 300 -15.06 15.72 -15.55
CA LYS A 300 -13.64 16.10 -15.41
C LYS A 300 -13.24 16.17 -13.94
N ILE A 301 -11.94 16.11 -13.67
CA ILE A 301 -11.39 16.31 -12.32
C ILE A 301 -10.98 17.78 -12.17
N ALA A 302 -11.42 18.41 -11.09
CA ALA A 302 -11.04 19.78 -10.77
C ALA A 302 -9.53 19.89 -10.55
N GLU A 303 -8.95 20.96 -11.06
CA GLU A 303 -7.54 21.27 -10.85
C GLU A 303 -7.34 21.68 -9.38
N VAL A 304 -6.50 20.93 -8.66
CA VAL A 304 -6.18 21.22 -7.26
C VAL A 304 -4.78 21.82 -7.20
N LYS A 305 -4.65 22.96 -6.51
CA LYS A 305 -3.34 23.55 -6.21
C LYS A 305 -2.74 22.86 -4.99
N LEU A 306 -1.85 21.92 -5.23
CA LEU A 306 -1.02 21.31 -4.20
C LEU A 306 -0.03 22.33 -3.62
N ASP A 307 -0.02 22.48 -2.30
CA ASP A 307 0.97 23.33 -1.60
C ASP A 307 2.22 22.54 -1.21
N PHE A 308 3.21 22.54 -2.11
CA PHE A 308 4.51 21.90 -1.87
C PHE A 308 5.29 22.48 -0.69
N SER A 309 4.99 23.72 -0.26
CA SER A 309 5.70 24.33 0.87
C SER A 309 5.37 23.66 2.20
N VAL A 310 4.20 23.01 2.30
CA VAL A 310 3.82 22.20 3.46
C VAL A 310 4.74 20.97 3.55
N LEU A 311 4.94 20.26 2.43
CA LEU A 311 5.81 19.08 2.35
C LEU A 311 7.25 19.43 2.71
N GLU A 312 7.75 20.54 2.15
CA GLU A 312 9.11 21.02 2.40
C GLU A 312 9.34 21.33 3.88
N LYS A 313 8.49 22.18 4.47
CA LYS A 313 8.67 22.68 5.84
C LYS A 313 8.49 21.58 6.88
N ILE A 314 7.43 20.78 6.78
CA ILE A 314 7.20 19.68 7.72
C ILE A 314 8.27 18.61 7.53
N GLY A 315 8.65 18.29 6.28
CA GLY A 315 9.73 17.35 5.99
C GLY A 315 11.07 17.78 6.59
N GLU A 316 11.40 19.07 6.54
CA GLU A 316 12.59 19.62 7.19
C GLU A 316 12.55 19.43 8.72
N VAL A 317 11.43 19.76 9.37
CA VAL A 317 11.25 19.59 10.81
C VAL A 317 11.35 18.11 11.20
N ALA A 318 10.69 17.23 10.45
CA ALA A 318 10.69 15.78 10.67
C ALA A 318 12.11 15.20 10.65
N ARG A 319 12.93 15.58 9.66
CA ARG A 319 14.34 15.16 9.57
C ARG A 319 15.19 15.75 10.68
N LYS A 320 15.16 17.07 10.86
CA LYS A 320 16.09 17.78 11.76
C LYS A 320 15.80 17.58 13.25
N LYS A 321 14.52 17.47 13.65
CA LYS A 321 14.12 17.38 15.07
C LYS A 321 13.79 15.96 15.51
N TYR A 322 13.33 15.09 14.60
CA TYR A 322 12.72 13.82 14.98
C TYR A 322 13.32 12.59 14.30
N SER A 323 14.37 12.74 13.47
CA SER A 323 15.04 11.63 12.78
C SER A 323 14.08 10.76 11.93
N MET A 324 13.10 11.41 11.30
CA MET A 324 12.14 10.81 10.38
C MET A 324 12.52 11.13 8.93
N ALA A 325 12.08 10.33 7.97
CA ALA A 325 12.36 10.56 6.54
C ALA A 325 11.78 11.88 6.03
N GLY A 326 10.55 12.21 6.42
CA GLY A 326 9.89 13.45 6.03
C GLY A 326 8.37 13.33 5.91
N ALA A 327 7.81 14.30 5.19
CA ALA A 327 6.40 14.38 4.87
C ALA A 327 6.01 13.42 3.74
N VAL A 328 4.77 12.96 3.78
CA VAL A 328 4.14 12.04 2.83
C VAL A 328 2.93 12.72 2.20
N GLN A 329 2.78 12.59 0.89
CA GLN A 329 1.64 13.14 0.16
C GLN A 329 0.62 12.05 -0.17
N HIS A 330 -0.63 12.26 0.24
CA HIS A 330 -1.75 11.43 -0.20
C HIS A 330 -2.48 12.03 -1.41
N GLY A 331 -3.18 11.21 -2.19
CA GLY A 331 -4.03 11.73 -3.27
C GLY A 331 -3.27 12.34 -4.46
N ALA A 332 -2.01 11.94 -4.68
CA ALA A 332 -1.18 12.51 -5.74
C ALA A 332 -1.60 12.09 -7.17
N SER A 333 -2.35 10.99 -7.32
CA SER A 333 -2.62 10.39 -8.65
C SER A 333 -3.46 11.22 -9.62
N THR A 334 -4.13 12.25 -9.15
CA THR A 334 -4.97 13.14 -9.97
C THR A 334 -4.33 14.51 -10.19
N LEU A 335 -3.08 14.68 -9.75
CA LEU A 335 -2.31 15.88 -10.05
C LEU A 335 -1.88 15.88 -11.52
N PRO A 336 -1.70 17.07 -12.12
CA PRO A 336 -1.04 17.19 -13.41
C PRO A 336 0.34 16.52 -13.43
N ASP A 337 0.66 15.89 -14.55
CA ASP A 337 1.86 15.08 -14.71
C ASP A 337 3.14 15.91 -14.54
N GLU A 338 3.12 17.16 -14.97
CA GLU A 338 4.22 18.12 -14.81
C GLU A 338 4.50 18.52 -13.35
N LEU A 339 3.75 18.05 -12.36
CA LEU A 339 4.03 18.35 -10.95
C LEU A 339 4.82 17.26 -10.23
N PHE A 340 4.97 16.06 -10.79
CA PHE A 340 5.58 14.94 -10.07
C PHE A 340 7.07 15.13 -9.76
N HIS A 341 7.83 15.81 -10.63
CA HIS A 341 9.25 16.10 -10.37
C HIS A 341 9.49 16.98 -9.14
N LYS A 342 8.49 17.77 -8.74
CA LYS A 342 8.60 18.66 -7.58
C LYS A 342 8.67 17.90 -6.25
N PHE A 343 8.13 16.67 -6.18
CA PHE A 343 8.14 15.90 -4.94
C PHE A 343 9.57 15.59 -4.46
N PRO A 344 10.47 15.06 -5.32
CA PRO A 344 11.88 14.95 -4.96
C PRO A 344 12.57 16.29 -4.69
N GLU A 345 12.26 17.35 -5.45
CA GLU A 345 12.88 18.68 -5.29
C GLU A 345 12.65 19.25 -3.89
N VAL A 346 11.42 19.13 -3.37
CA VAL A 346 11.07 19.58 -2.01
C VAL A 346 11.33 18.53 -0.93
N LYS A 347 12.03 17.45 -1.29
CA LYS A 347 12.40 16.35 -0.40
C LYS A 347 11.21 15.69 0.31
N THR A 348 10.15 15.43 -0.46
CA THR A 348 9.02 14.59 -0.04
C THR A 348 9.52 13.15 0.11
N ALA A 349 9.21 12.49 1.23
CA ALA A 349 9.72 11.15 1.50
C ALA A 349 8.99 10.09 0.65
N GLU A 350 7.66 10.18 0.61
CA GLU A 350 6.78 9.19 -0.01
C GLU A 350 5.53 9.86 -0.60
N ILE A 351 4.96 9.29 -1.66
CA ILE A 351 3.64 9.68 -2.17
C ILE A 351 2.75 8.45 -2.41
N HIS A 352 1.46 8.57 -2.10
CA HIS A 352 0.48 7.49 -2.25
C HIS A 352 -0.30 7.64 -3.56
N LEU A 353 -0.40 6.56 -4.32
CA LEU A 353 -0.90 6.54 -5.69
C LEU A 353 -1.92 5.42 -5.90
N ALA A 354 -3.13 5.77 -6.36
CA ALA A 354 -4.22 4.81 -6.51
C ALA A 354 -5.12 5.09 -7.71
N THR A 355 -5.86 6.21 -7.66
CA THR A 355 -7.02 6.45 -8.54
C THR A 355 -6.61 6.57 -10.01
N GLY A 356 -5.40 7.05 -10.31
CA GLY A 356 -4.90 7.13 -11.69
C GLY A 356 -4.79 5.75 -12.36
N PHE A 357 -4.30 4.75 -11.64
CA PHE A 357 -4.19 3.38 -12.16
C PHE A 357 -5.57 2.76 -12.40
N GLN A 358 -6.49 2.99 -11.46
CA GLN A 358 -7.87 2.58 -11.62
C GLN A 358 -8.52 3.23 -12.85
N ASN A 359 -8.29 4.53 -13.09
CA ASN A 359 -8.87 5.21 -14.25
C ASN A 359 -8.38 4.56 -15.55
N ILE A 360 -7.07 4.30 -15.68
CA ILE A 360 -6.49 3.62 -16.85
C ILE A 360 -7.14 2.25 -17.10
N ILE A 361 -7.38 1.47 -16.04
CA ILE A 361 -8.10 0.19 -16.14
C ILE A 361 -9.51 0.41 -16.69
N TYR A 362 -10.28 1.31 -16.09
CA TYR A 362 -11.66 1.60 -16.50
C TYR A 362 -11.78 2.17 -17.91
N ASP A 363 -10.82 2.96 -18.37
CA ASP A 363 -10.86 3.59 -19.68
C ASP A 363 -10.82 2.54 -20.80
N HIS A 364 -10.13 1.43 -20.56
CA HIS A 364 -9.92 0.35 -21.54
C HIS A 364 -10.83 -0.88 -21.34
N LEU A 365 -11.76 -0.86 -20.39
CA LEU A 365 -12.73 -1.96 -20.26
C LEU A 365 -13.68 -2.04 -21.47
N PRO A 366 -14.14 -3.24 -21.85
CA PRO A 366 -15.24 -3.42 -22.78
C PRO A 366 -16.50 -2.68 -22.31
N GLU A 367 -17.23 -2.06 -23.22
CA GLU A 367 -18.38 -1.21 -22.88
C GLU A 367 -19.52 -1.98 -22.20
N ASP A 368 -19.79 -3.21 -22.66
CA ASP A 368 -20.76 -4.11 -22.04
C ASP A 368 -20.42 -4.41 -20.57
N PHE A 369 -19.13 -4.63 -20.29
CA PHE A 369 -18.67 -4.85 -18.91
C PHE A 369 -18.74 -3.56 -18.07
N LYS A 370 -18.44 -2.38 -18.63
CA LYS A 370 -18.64 -1.10 -17.92
C LYS A 370 -20.11 -0.91 -17.54
N GLN A 371 -21.03 -1.15 -18.48
CA GLN A 371 -22.47 -0.97 -18.23
C GLN A 371 -23.02 -1.94 -17.19
N GLU A 372 -22.53 -3.17 -17.15
CA GLU A 372 -22.86 -4.11 -16.08
C GLU A 372 -22.41 -3.60 -14.71
N ILE A 373 -21.14 -3.14 -14.60
CA ILE A 373 -20.64 -2.54 -13.37
C ILE A 373 -21.49 -1.34 -12.97
N TYR A 374 -21.79 -0.43 -13.89
CA TYR A 374 -22.55 0.79 -13.58
C TYR A 374 -23.98 0.49 -13.15
N SER A 375 -24.62 -0.52 -13.75
CA SER A 375 -25.93 -1.00 -13.34
C SER A 375 -25.91 -1.58 -11.93
N TRP A 376 -24.87 -2.35 -11.61
CA TRP A 376 -24.65 -2.87 -10.26
C TRP A 376 -24.44 -1.76 -9.24
N LEU A 377 -23.59 -0.75 -9.54
CA LEU A 377 -23.34 0.40 -8.65
C LEU A 377 -24.64 1.16 -8.35
N LYS A 378 -25.45 1.45 -9.37
CA LYS A 378 -26.73 2.16 -9.21
C LYS A 378 -27.77 1.39 -8.39
N THR A 379 -27.60 0.08 -8.28
CA THR A 379 -28.49 -0.79 -7.50
C THR A 379 -27.97 -0.96 -6.08
N GLU A 380 -26.76 -1.51 -5.94
CA GLU A 380 -26.20 -1.91 -4.63
C GLU A 380 -25.68 -0.74 -3.81
N LEU A 381 -25.20 0.33 -4.45
CA LEU A 381 -24.62 1.49 -3.77
C LEU A 381 -25.52 2.73 -3.86
N LYS A 382 -26.81 2.54 -4.16
CA LYS A 382 -27.78 3.64 -4.30
C LYS A 382 -27.83 4.54 -3.06
N ASN A 383 -27.65 3.97 -1.87
CA ASN A 383 -27.61 4.69 -0.59
C ASN A 383 -26.39 5.63 -0.45
N GLU A 384 -25.33 5.43 -1.23
CA GLU A 384 -24.17 6.32 -1.27
C GLU A 384 -24.34 7.46 -2.28
N TRP A 385 -25.37 7.42 -3.13
CA TRP A 385 -25.68 8.50 -4.04
C TRP A 385 -26.26 9.69 -3.28
N LYS A 386 -25.44 10.72 -3.08
CA LYS A 386 -25.83 11.93 -2.36
C LYS A 386 -26.65 12.88 -3.23
N GLU A 387 -27.51 13.67 -2.58
CA GLU A 387 -28.26 14.75 -3.22
C GLU A 387 -27.31 15.72 -3.94
N GLY A 388 -27.67 16.10 -5.17
CA GLY A 388 -26.89 17.01 -6.01
C GLY A 388 -25.76 16.36 -6.81
N TRP A 389 -25.46 15.07 -6.65
CA TRP A 389 -24.51 14.37 -7.51
C TRP A 389 -25.16 13.95 -8.84
N THR A 390 -24.47 14.22 -9.94
CA THR A 390 -24.75 13.60 -11.24
C THR A 390 -24.49 12.09 -11.22
N GLU A 391 -25.01 11.36 -12.21
CA GLU A 391 -24.72 9.93 -12.36
C GLU A 391 -23.22 9.69 -12.58
N GLU A 392 -22.57 10.55 -13.37
CA GLU A 392 -21.13 10.50 -13.64
C GLU A 392 -20.31 10.66 -12.36
N GLN A 393 -20.64 11.63 -11.51
CA GLN A 393 -19.98 11.83 -10.22
C GLN A 393 -20.18 10.64 -9.27
N PHE A 394 -21.41 10.11 -9.23
CA PHE A 394 -21.72 8.93 -8.42
C PHE A 394 -20.90 7.71 -8.87
N ILE A 395 -20.91 7.40 -10.18
CA ILE A 395 -20.14 6.29 -10.74
C ILE A 395 -18.64 6.50 -10.48
N TYR A 396 -18.11 7.68 -10.75
CA TYR A 396 -16.68 7.96 -10.55
C TYR A 396 -16.23 7.68 -9.11
N LYS A 397 -17.01 8.12 -8.12
CA LYS A 397 -16.68 7.96 -6.69
C LYS A 397 -16.88 6.53 -6.18
N THR A 398 -17.80 5.77 -6.77
CA THR A 398 -18.17 4.44 -6.28
C THR A 398 -17.54 3.28 -7.05
N ARG A 399 -17.14 3.47 -8.31
CA ARG A 399 -16.64 2.37 -9.19
C ARG A 399 -15.48 1.57 -8.61
N LYS A 400 -14.64 2.18 -7.76
CA LYS A 400 -13.58 1.46 -7.02
C LYS A 400 -14.09 0.23 -6.23
N LYS A 401 -15.34 0.27 -5.77
CA LYS A 401 -15.99 -0.81 -5.02
C LYS A 401 -16.40 -2.00 -5.87
N ALA A 402 -16.41 -1.86 -7.20
CA ALA A 402 -16.71 -2.98 -8.10
C ALA A 402 -15.53 -3.96 -8.23
N PHE A 403 -14.30 -3.57 -7.86
CA PHE A 403 -13.14 -4.46 -7.97
C PHE A 403 -13.24 -5.72 -7.11
N GLY A 404 -14.00 -5.72 -6.01
CA GLY A 404 -14.28 -6.93 -5.22
C GLY A 404 -15.28 -7.85 -5.91
N PRO A 405 -16.56 -7.43 -6.03
CA PRO A 405 -17.62 -8.27 -6.61
C PRO A 405 -17.33 -8.75 -8.03
N PHE A 406 -16.61 -7.96 -8.84
CA PHE A 406 -16.24 -8.31 -10.21
C PHE A 406 -14.78 -8.78 -10.35
N LYS A 407 -14.06 -9.06 -9.25
CA LYS A 407 -12.61 -9.40 -9.25
C LYS A 407 -12.25 -10.47 -10.28
N LYS A 408 -13.02 -11.57 -10.30
CA LYS A 408 -12.79 -12.67 -11.24
C LYS A 408 -13.01 -12.25 -12.70
N LYS A 409 -14.02 -11.41 -12.97
CA LYS A 409 -14.28 -10.91 -14.33
C LYS A 409 -13.20 -9.94 -14.82
N PHE A 410 -12.66 -9.09 -13.93
CA PHE A 410 -11.45 -8.31 -14.22
C PHE A 410 -10.24 -9.21 -14.51
N TRP A 411 -10.08 -10.29 -13.73
CA TRP A 411 -8.98 -11.25 -13.92
C TRP A 411 -9.12 -12.07 -15.20
N ASP A 412 -10.33 -12.43 -15.60
CA ASP A 412 -10.59 -13.26 -16.78
C ASP A 412 -10.85 -12.41 -18.05
N LEU A 413 -10.54 -11.11 -18.02
CA LEU A 413 -10.61 -10.27 -19.22
C LEU A 413 -9.84 -10.90 -20.39
N PRO A 414 -10.35 -10.76 -21.63
CA PRO A 414 -9.64 -11.23 -22.82
C PRO A 414 -8.21 -10.68 -22.88
N GLN A 415 -7.28 -11.51 -23.38
CA GLN A 415 -5.86 -11.19 -23.37
C GLN A 415 -5.54 -9.89 -24.13
N ASP A 416 -6.20 -9.65 -25.27
CA ASP A 416 -6.02 -8.43 -26.08
C ASP A 416 -6.49 -7.16 -25.35
N VAL A 417 -7.50 -7.28 -24.48
CA VAL A 417 -7.96 -6.19 -23.60
C VAL A 417 -6.95 -5.96 -22.49
N LYS A 418 -6.50 -7.04 -21.83
CA LYS A 418 -5.49 -6.94 -20.76
C LYS A 418 -4.20 -6.30 -21.25
N GLU A 419 -3.71 -6.69 -22.41
CA GLU A 419 -2.46 -6.16 -22.97
C GLU A 419 -2.52 -4.66 -23.18
N LYS A 420 -3.66 -4.12 -23.64
CA LYS A 420 -3.86 -2.67 -23.78
C LYS A 420 -3.82 -1.96 -22.43
N ILE A 421 -4.54 -2.49 -21.43
CA ILE A 421 -4.53 -1.94 -20.06
C ILE A 421 -3.10 -1.95 -19.50
N MET A 422 -2.40 -3.08 -19.60
CA MET A 422 -1.06 -3.25 -19.07
C MET A 422 -0.05 -2.34 -19.77
N ALA A 423 -0.17 -2.14 -21.08
CA ALA A 423 0.70 -1.23 -21.82
C ALA A 423 0.56 0.23 -21.35
N GLU A 424 -0.67 0.70 -21.11
CA GLU A 424 -0.91 2.06 -20.60
C GLU A 424 -0.47 2.22 -19.13
N LEU A 425 -0.68 1.20 -18.30
CA LEU A 425 -0.15 1.18 -16.94
C LEU A 425 1.38 1.18 -16.93
N GLU A 426 2.04 0.39 -17.78
CA GLU A 426 3.49 0.37 -17.91
C GLU A 426 4.04 1.76 -18.27
N LYS A 427 3.43 2.44 -19.26
CA LYS A 427 3.78 3.83 -19.61
C LYS A 427 3.65 4.76 -18.40
N LYS A 428 2.54 4.66 -17.66
CA LYS A 428 2.32 5.50 -16.48
C LYS A 428 3.33 5.23 -15.37
N PHE A 429 3.65 3.98 -15.07
CA PHE A 429 4.64 3.63 -14.07
C PHE A 429 6.03 4.12 -14.46
N ARG A 430 6.46 3.95 -15.72
CA ARG A 430 7.75 4.46 -16.19
C ARG A 430 7.87 5.96 -16.00
N PHE A 431 6.83 6.69 -16.41
CA PHE A 431 6.75 8.14 -16.21
C PHE A 431 6.88 8.51 -14.73
N LEU A 432 6.06 7.92 -13.86
CA LEU A 432 6.07 8.23 -12.43
C LEU A 432 7.43 7.91 -11.80
N PHE A 433 8.01 6.75 -12.11
CA PHE A 433 9.29 6.35 -11.54
C PHE A 433 10.46 7.24 -11.98
N GLU A 434 10.42 7.74 -13.21
CA GLU A 434 11.37 8.74 -13.69
C GLU A 434 11.19 10.06 -12.94
N GLN A 435 9.96 10.59 -12.87
CA GLN A 435 9.67 11.86 -12.20
C GLN A 435 9.99 11.83 -10.70
N LEU A 436 9.89 10.67 -10.06
CA LEU A 436 10.16 10.50 -8.63
C LEU A 436 11.63 10.15 -8.32
N ASN A 437 12.50 10.13 -9.35
CA ASN A 437 13.92 9.80 -9.26
C ASN A 437 14.22 8.40 -8.68
N VAL A 438 13.34 7.40 -8.89
CA VAL A 438 13.54 6.08 -8.25
C VAL A 438 14.36 5.08 -9.09
N TYR A 439 14.77 5.43 -10.30
CA TYR A 439 15.69 4.62 -11.09
C TYR A 439 17.05 4.46 -10.39
N GLY A 440 17.58 3.23 -10.37
CA GLY A 440 18.85 2.91 -9.71
C GLY A 440 18.81 2.93 -8.17
N THR A 441 17.63 3.07 -7.55
CA THR A 441 17.50 3.13 -6.08
C THR A 441 17.82 1.82 -5.37
N LYS A 442 17.95 0.71 -6.10
CA LYS A 442 18.39 -0.56 -5.52
C LYS A 442 19.70 -0.43 -4.74
N LYS A 443 20.61 0.46 -5.15
CA LYS A 443 21.87 0.75 -4.42
C LYS A 443 21.63 1.20 -2.96
N TYR A 444 20.57 1.96 -2.70
CA TYR A 444 20.23 2.41 -1.35
C TYR A 444 19.57 1.31 -0.54
N ILE A 445 18.72 0.51 -1.19
CA ILE A 445 18.12 -0.67 -0.54
C ILE A 445 19.21 -1.65 -0.10
N ASP A 446 20.17 -1.96 -0.96
CA ASP A 446 21.27 -2.86 -0.64
C ASP A 446 22.18 -2.31 0.48
N LYS A 447 22.28 -0.97 0.61
CA LYS A 447 23.04 -0.31 1.70
C LYS A 447 22.32 -0.38 3.04
N TYR A 448 21.02 -0.05 3.08
CA TYR A 448 20.31 0.19 4.34
C TYR A 448 19.42 -0.96 4.80
N ILE A 449 18.96 -1.82 3.89
CA ILE A 449 17.99 -2.87 4.22
C ILE A 449 18.68 -4.23 4.30
N LYS A 450 18.52 -4.90 5.44
CA LYS A 450 18.96 -6.28 5.65
C LYS A 450 17.74 -7.20 5.65
N PRO A 451 17.47 -7.94 4.56
CA PRO A 451 16.30 -8.80 4.50
C PRO A 451 16.38 -9.92 5.54
N VAL A 452 15.27 -10.17 6.25
CA VAL A 452 15.14 -11.28 7.20
C VAL A 452 14.13 -12.28 6.66
N LYS A 453 14.59 -13.49 6.33
CA LYS A 453 13.71 -14.57 5.85
C LYS A 453 12.93 -15.16 7.04
N ILE A 454 11.70 -14.69 7.23
CA ILE A 454 10.75 -15.30 8.18
C ILE A 454 10.08 -16.46 7.47
N TYR A 455 10.15 -17.66 8.02
CA TYR A 455 9.47 -18.81 7.43
C TYR A 455 8.24 -19.19 8.23
N LYS A 456 7.16 -19.53 7.53
CA LYS A 456 5.87 -19.89 8.13
C LYS A 456 5.68 -21.40 8.11
N ARG A 457 5.05 -21.91 9.15
CA ARG A 457 4.67 -23.32 9.24
C ARG A 457 3.79 -23.69 8.05
N ARG A 458 4.06 -24.84 7.44
CA ARG A 458 3.21 -25.40 6.38
C ARG A 458 1.80 -25.68 6.92
N PRO A 459 0.72 -25.27 6.22
CA PRO A 459 -0.63 -25.32 6.77
C PRO A 459 -1.30 -26.70 6.75
N TYR A 460 -0.60 -27.78 6.39
CA TYR A 460 -1.18 -29.12 6.23
C TYR A 460 -0.21 -30.26 6.51
#